data_AF-A0A1L8R4T1-F1
#
_entry.id   AF-A0A1L8R4T1-F1
#
_cell.length_a   1.000
_cell.length_b   1.000
_cell.length_c   1.000
_cell.angle_alpha   90.00
_cell.angle_beta   90.00
_cell.angle_gamma   90.00
#
_symmetry.space_group_name_H-M   'P 1'
#
loop_
_entity.id
_entity.type
_entity.pdbx_description
1 polymer ?
#
loop_
_entity_poly.entity_id
_entity_poly.type
_entity_poly.pdbx_seq_one_letter_code
_entity_poly.pdbx_strand_id
1 'polypeptide(L)'
;MPEMVYVHIDTTSNAILARGITPADFVHGIVHYPSNLLLLDPSSNYGEFEAHTGMKIIRGNEKVDRFFDEVRKDRINEDLKWIDFSDAAMLKELTPLEISELLYFGHMKTHLHSPFFYKLQNNFVFFDLQDGLTRVYYRYLDEFYRILADKITQSALGKLNDRRSFFRKTTPVEKLDLALLKEMKALFQEGIIFCLKNSEIVNKEFHLPIYLVEESGLRQSVTLGYDKPEMLVATLIYNKAERRWHVEYEDNDLLFMPN
;
A
#
# COMPACT_ATOMS: atom_id res chain seq x y z
N MET A 1 -4.52 14.92 -5.97
CA MET A 1 -4.85 13.48 -5.95
C MET A 1 -3.92 12.78 -6.93
N PRO A 2 -3.46 11.55 -6.67
CA PRO A 2 -2.61 10.84 -7.62
C PRO A 2 -3.37 10.58 -8.93
N GLU A 3 -2.66 10.58 -10.05
CA GLU A 3 -3.24 10.26 -11.37
C GLU A 3 -3.47 8.75 -11.57
N MET A 4 -2.81 7.92 -10.75
CA MET A 4 -2.90 6.47 -10.82
C MET A 4 -2.56 5.82 -9.48
N VAL A 5 -3.06 4.59 -9.30
CA VAL A 5 -2.66 3.71 -8.20
C VAL A 5 -2.13 2.41 -8.80
N TYR A 6 -0.84 2.15 -8.62
CA TYR A 6 -0.21 0.89 -9.01
C TYR A 6 -0.18 -0.08 -7.83
N VAL A 7 -0.42 -1.36 -8.11
CA VAL A 7 -0.36 -2.44 -7.13
C VAL A 7 0.25 -3.69 -7.76
N HIS A 8 1.24 -4.27 -7.09
CA HIS A 8 1.74 -5.62 -7.34
C HIS A 8 1.88 -6.38 -6.01
N ILE A 9 1.48 -7.64 -5.98
CA ILE A 9 1.48 -8.50 -4.78
C ILE A 9 2.37 -9.71 -4.99
N ASP A 10 3.45 -9.79 -4.21
CA ASP A 10 4.17 -11.04 -4.01
C ASP A 10 3.51 -11.83 -2.87
N THR A 11 2.79 -12.90 -3.25
CA THR A 11 2.10 -13.77 -2.30
C THR A 11 3.02 -14.71 -1.53
N THR A 12 4.28 -14.87 -1.96
CA THR A 12 5.26 -15.71 -1.27
C THR A 12 5.74 -15.02 0.00
N SER A 13 6.00 -13.72 -0.09
CA SER A 13 6.50 -12.89 1.01
C SER A 13 5.42 -12.02 1.67
N ASN A 14 4.20 -12.01 1.13
CA ASN A 14 3.15 -11.04 1.43
C ASN A 14 3.64 -9.58 1.31
N ALA A 15 4.45 -9.32 0.29
CA ALA A 15 4.93 -7.97 -0.02
C ALA A 15 4.01 -7.30 -1.04
N ILE A 16 3.65 -6.06 -0.75
CA ILE A 16 2.95 -5.19 -1.68
C ILE A 16 3.96 -4.17 -2.20
N LEU A 17 4.12 -4.10 -3.52
CA LEU A 17 4.73 -2.96 -4.19
C LEU A 17 3.60 -2.05 -4.69
N ALA A 18 3.59 -0.79 -4.26
CA ALA A 18 2.53 0.13 -4.63
C ALA A 18 3.03 1.53 -4.96
N ARG A 19 2.34 2.21 -5.88
CA ARG A 19 2.53 3.64 -6.17
C ARG A 19 1.18 4.35 -6.09
N GLY A 20 1.16 5.56 -5.55
CA GLY A 20 -0.09 6.30 -5.32
C GLY A 20 -0.80 5.96 -4.01
N ILE A 21 -0.29 4.97 -3.25
CA ILE A 21 -0.60 4.74 -1.83
C ILE A 21 0.56 5.33 -1.03
N THR A 22 0.27 6.39 -0.29
CA THR A 22 1.26 7.16 0.46
C THR A 22 1.50 6.58 1.86
N PRO A 23 2.61 6.90 2.53
CA PRO A 23 2.80 6.58 3.94
C PRO A 23 1.64 7.08 4.82
N ALA A 24 1.04 8.23 4.49
CA ALA A 24 -0.14 8.75 5.18
C ALA A 24 -1.39 7.87 4.99
N ASP A 25 -1.61 7.35 3.78
CA ASP A 25 -2.71 6.41 3.50
C ASP A 25 -2.51 5.12 4.32
N PHE A 26 -1.28 4.60 4.38
CA PHE A 26 -0.93 3.43 5.19
C PHE A 26 -1.25 3.67 6.67
N VAL A 27 -0.71 4.73 7.27
CA VAL A 27 -0.91 5.06 8.70
C VAL A 27 -2.39 5.24 9.03
N HIS A 28 -3.16 5.88 8.15
CA HIS A 28 -4.59 6.04 8.36
C HIS A 28 -5.36 4.72 8.28
N GLY A 29 -4.92 3.83 7.41
CA GLY A 29 -5.67 2.65 7.02
C GLY A 29 -5.26 1.35 7.69
N ILE A 30 -4.29 1.29 8.62
CA ILE A 30 -3.92 0.06 9.36
C ILE A 30 -4.83 -0.23 10.59
N VAL A 31 -4.98 -1.51 10.96
CA VAL A 31 -5.73 -1.97 12.16
C VAL A 31 -4.74 -2.33 13.25
N HIS A 32 -3.73 -3.15 12.92
CA HIS A 32 -2.73 -3.62 13.87
C HIS A 32 -1.72 -2.51 14.18
N TYR A 33 -2.18 -1.44 14.80
CA TYR A 33 -1.37 -0.26 15.02
C TYR A 33 -0.09 -0.58 15.82
N PRO A 34 1.12 -0.28 15.28
CA PRO A 34 2.38 -0.57 15.95
C PRO A 34 2.52 0.08 17.32
N SER A 35 2.98 -0.67 18.31
CA SER A 35 3.35 -0.11 19.62
C SER A 35 4.79 0.34 19.69
N ASN A 36 5.66 -0.24 18.88
CA ASN A 36 7.06 0.15 18.77
C ASN A 36 7.56 -0.05 17.34
N LEU A 37 8.53 0.76 16.93
CA LEU A 37 9.18 0.68 15.63
C LEU A 37 10.68 0.54 15.81
N LEU A 38 11.29 -0.38 15.10
CA LEU A 38 12.73 -0.47 14.89
C LEU A 38 13.04 0.16 13.54
N LEU A 39 13.82 1.23 13.54
CA LEU A 39 14.19 1.96 12.33
C LEU A 39 15.37 1.24 11.69
N LEU A 40 15.19 0.84 10.44
CA LEU A 40 16.18 0.11 9.64
C LEU A 40 17.21 1.06 9.01
N ASP A 41 17.24 2.32 9.45
CA ASP A 41 18.37 3.24 9.30
C ASP A 41 19.06 3.44 10.65
N PRO A 42 20.29 2.92 10.86
CA PRO A 42 21.06 3.22 12.05
C PRO A 42 21.36 4.73 12.20
N SER A 43 21.36 5.48 11.09
CA SER A 43 21.63 6.92 11.05
C SER A 43 20.39 7.81 11.14
N SER A 44 19.21 7.22 11.34
CA SER A 44 17.95 7.98 11.48
C SER A 44 18.08 9.07 12.54
N ASN A 45 17.53 10.24 12.21
CA ASN A 45 17.43 11.37 13.15
C ASN A 45 16.29 11.18 14.16
N TYR A 46 15.47 10.15 13.98
CA TYR A 46 14.33 9.83 14.82
C TYR A 46 14.66 8.71 15.80
N GLY A 47 13.87 8.62 16.86
CA GLY A 47 13.99 7.56 17.85
C GLY A 47 15.21 7.66 18.77
N GLU A 48 15.28 6.72 19.69
CA GLU A 48 16.38 6.53 20.65
C GLU A 48 17.30 5.41 20.19
N PHE A 49 18.59 5.49 20.53
CA PHE A 49 19.56 4.45 20.18
C PHE A 49 19.37 3.22 21.07
N GLU A 50 19.33 2.04 20.46
CA GLU A 50 19.26 0.76 21.13
C GLU A 50 20.60 0.02 21.00
N ALA A 51 21.23 -0.27 22.14
CA ALA A 51 22.63 -0.68 22.19
C ALA A 51 22.86 -2.12 21.71
N HIS A 52 21.89 -3.01 21.87
CA HIS A 52 22.04 -4.42 21.49
C HIS A 52 22.05 -4.59 19.97
N THR A 53 21.13 -3.93 19.30
CA THR A 53 20.97 -3.97 17.83
C THR A 53 21.84 -2.95 17.10
N GLY A 54 22.24 -1.86 17.78
CA GLY A 54 22.94 -0.73 17.16
C GLY A 54 22.05 0.13 16.26
N MET A 55 20.73 -0.03 16.33
CA MET A 55 19.74 0.68 15.53
C MET A 55 18.93 1.68 16.37
N LYS A 56 18.10 2.48 15.71
CA LYS A 56 17.20 3.43 16.36
C LYS A 56 15.84 2.78 16.60
N ILE A 57 15.21 3.11 17.73
CA ILE A 57 13.86 2.64 18.06
C ILE A 57 12.93 3.81 18.41
N ILE A 58 11.65 3.65 18.09
CA ILE A 58 10.56 4.50 18.57
C ILE A 58 9.69 3.63 19.47
N ARG A 59 9.78 3.86 20.78
CA ARG A 59 9.19 2.98 21.79
C ARG A 59 7.91 3.55 22.39
N GLY A 60 6.85 2.73 22.40
CA GLY A 60 5.56 3.03 23.02
C GLY A 60 4.63 3.84 22.12
N ASN A 61 3.32 3.57 22.28
CA ASN A 61 2.25 4.13 21.45
C ASN A 61 2.35 5.65 21.29
N GLU A 62 2.59 6.41 22.37
CA GLU A 62 2.65 7.88 22.31
C GLU A 62 3.78 8.40 21.40
N LYS A 63 4.95 7.77 21.41
CA LYS A 63 6.06 8.16 20.52
C LYS A 63 5.80 7.72 19.08
N VAL A 64 5.19 6.54 18.89
CA VAL A 64 4.78 6.05 17.56
C VAL A 64 3.72 6.97 16.96
N ASP A 65 2.71 7.37 17.74
CA ASP A 65 1.67 8.32 17.32
C ASP A 65 2.28 9.64 16.87
N ARG A 66 3.21 10.20 17.67
CA ARG A 66 3.92 11.43 17.28
C ARG A 66 4.73 11.26 16.00
N PHE A 67 5.38 10.12 15.80
CA PHE A 67 6.12 9.87 14.56
C PHE A 67 5.17 9.75 13.36
N PHE A 68 4.09 9.00 13.49
CA PHE A 68 3.07 8.83 12.46
C PHE A 68 2.28 10.12 12.18
N ASP A 69 2.12 11.00 13.16
CA ASP A 69 1.64 12.37 12.99
C ASP A 69 2.53 13.16 12.03
N GLU A 70 3.85 13.08 12.19
CA GLU A 70 4.79 13.77 11.31
C GLU A 70 4.85 13.12 9.92
N VAL A 71 4.70 11.79 9.82
CA VAL A 71 4.50 11.08 8.55
C VAL A 71 3.25 11.60 7.82
N ARG A 72 2.12 11.71 8.50
CA ARG A 72 0.86 12.22 7.90
C ARG A 72 0.95 13.67 7.45
N LYS A 73 1.79 14.47 8.10
CA LYS A 73 2.03 15.88 7.76
C LYS A 73 3.13 16.06 6.71
N ASP A 74 3.72 14.98 6.21
CA ASP A 74 4.84 14.99 5.25
C ASP A 74 6.05 15.79 5.79
N ARG A 75 6.40 15.56 7.06
CA ARG A 75 7.49 16.27 7.77
C ARG A 75 8.70 15.39 8.07
N ILE A 76 8.73 14.20 7.50
CA ILE A 76 9.87 13.30 7.62
C ILE A 76 10.82 13.58 6.44
N ASN A 77 12.05 13.98 6.75
CA ASN A 77 13.05 14.38 5.75
C ASN A 77 14.04 13.24 5.42
N GLU A 78 13.65 11.99 5.63
CA GLU A 78 14.45 10.79 5.35
C GLU A 78 13.56 9.66 4.84
N ASP A 79 14.14 8.70 4.11
CA ASP A 79 13.43 7.50 3.64
C ASP A 79 12.85 6.74 4.84
N LEU A 80 11.53 6.49 4.83
CA LEU A 80 10.90 5.66 5.85
C LEU A 80 11.28 4.19 5.64
N LYS A 81 12.13 3.64 6.52
CA LYS A 81 12.40 2.20 6.59
C LYS A 81 12.33 1.69 8.01
N TRP A 82 11.34 0.86 8.31
CA TRP A 82 11.10 0.38 9.67
C TRP A 82 10.38 -0.96 9.70
N ILE A 83 10.52 -1.66 10.82
CA ILE A 83 9.79 -2.88 11.19
C ILE A 83 9.16 -2.66 12.56
N ASP A 84 7.90 -3.05 12.74
CA ASP A 84 7.26 -2.94 14.06
C ASP A 84 7.72 -4.08 14.98
N PHE A 85 7.59 -3.89 16.29
CA PHE A 85 7.80 -4.96 17.24
C PHE A 85 6.93 -4.80 18.49
N SER A 86 6.58 -5.92 19.10
CA SER A 86 5.67 -5.98 20.24
C SER A 86 6.37 -5.72 21.57
N ASP A 87 7.51 -6.38 21.82
CA ASP A 87 8.19 -6.37 23.11
C ASP A 87 9.66 -5.95 23.00
N ALA A 88 10.03 -4.89 23.74
CA ALA A 88 11.39 -4.38 23.82
C ALA A 88 12.35 -5.34 24.56
N ALA A 89 11.84 -6.23 25.41
CA ALA A 89 12.67 -7.27 26.03
C ALA A 89 13.14 -8.29 24.98
N MET A 90 12.24 -8.72 24.09
CA MET A 90 12.55 -9.66 23.02
C MET A 90 13.52 -9.10 21.98
N LEU A 91 13.57 -7.78 21.83
CA LEU A 91 14.57 -7.11 20.97
C LEU A 91 16.00 -7.38 21.46
N LYS A 92 16.21 -7.45 22.78
CA LYS A 92 17.53 -7.76 23.39
C LYS A 92 17.93 -9.23 23.27
N GLU A 93 16.96 -10.08 22.94
CA GLU A 93 17.19 -11.52 22.73
C GLU A 93 17.52 -11.83 21.27
N LEU A 94 17.52 -10.83 20.37
CA LEU A 94 17.93 -11.04 18.98
C LEU A 94 19.38 -11.55 18.93
N THR A 95 19.60 -12.60 18.17
CA THR A 95 20.94 -13.14 17.93
C THR A 95 21.72 -12.25 16.96
N PRO A 96 23.06 -12.34 16.93
CA PRO A 96 23.87 -11.67 15.92
C PRO A 96 23.43 -11.98 14.48
N LEU A 97 22.94 -13.19 14.22
CA LEU A 97 22.40 -13.58 12.92
C LEU A 97 21.12 -12.79 12.59
N GLU A 98 20.12 -12.78 13.49
CA GLU A 98 18.87 -12.02 13.29
C GLU A 98 19.16 -10.51 13.14
N ILE A 99 20.12 -9.96 13.89
CA ILE A 99 20.55 -8.56 13.73
C ILE A 99 21.16 -8.34 12.34
N SER A 100 22.01 -9.26 11.86
CA SER A 100 22.59 -9.16 10.52
C SER A 100 21.54 -9.24 9.42
N GLU A 101 20.48 -10.05 9.61
CA GLU A 101 19.35 -10.12 8.70
C GLU A 101 18.56 -8.82 8.68
N LEU A 102 18.32 -8.18 9.82
CA LEU A 102 17.67 -6.87 9.89
C LEU A 102 18.50 -5.77 9.21
N LEU A 103 19.82 -5.79 9.39
CA LEU A 103 20.73 -4.85 8.72
C LEU A 103 20.73 -5.07 7.20
N TYR A 104 20.79 -6.32 6.75
CA TYR A 104 20.63 -6.67 5.34
C TYR A 104 19.27 -6.20 4.81
N PHE A 105 18.19 -6.43 5.57
CA PHE A 105 16.83 -6.07 5.17
C PHE A 105 16.68 -4.55 5.01
N GLY A 106 17.23 -3.78 5.96
CA GLY A 106 17.28 -2.32 5.88
C GLY A 106 18.10 -1.79 4.70
N HIS A 107 19.26 -2.40 4.44
CA HIS A 107 20.19 -1.95 3.40
C HIS A 107 19.71 -2.32 1.99
N MET A 108 19.33 -3.59 1.80
CA MET A 108 18.96 -4.13 0.49
C MET A 108 17.47 -3.95 0.17
N LYS A 109 16.67 -3.53 1.16
CA LYS A 109 15.19 -3.40 1.06
C LYS A 109 14.52 -4.71 0.61
N THR A 110 15.15 -5.84 0.95
CA THR A 110 14.69 -7.22 0.68
C THR A 110 15.19 -8.16 1.77
N HIS A 111 14.43 -9.21 2.08
CA HIS A 111 14.74 -10.19 3.11
C HIS A 111 15.61 -11.35 2.61
N LEU A 112 16.34 -12.00 3.51
CA LEU A 112 17.02 -13.28 3.22
C LEU A 112 16.10 -14.49 3.45
N HIS A 113 15.28 -14.42 4.50
CA HIS A 113 14.31 -15.45 4.88
C HIS A 113 12.92 -14.83 4.99
N SER A 114 12.16 -15.14 6.05
CA SER A 114 10.85 -14.52 6.29
C SER A 114 11.00 -13.02 6.61
N PRO A 115 10.07 -12.15 6.17
CA PRO A 115 10.03 -10.76 6.62
C PRO A 115 9.44 -10.63 8.02
N PHE A 116 8.99 -11.75 8.61
CA PHE A 116 8.30 -11.82 9.89
C PHE A 116 9.17 -12.54 10.92
N PHE A 117 9.78 -11.74 11.80
CA PHE A 117 10.68 -12.21 12.85
C PHE A 117 9.88 -12.71 14.06
N TYR A 118 10.14 -13.94 14.48
CA TYR A 118 9.47 -14.53 15.63
C TYR A 118 9.65 -13.73 16.92
N LYS A 119 10.85 -13.21 17.21
CA LYS A 119 11.08 -12.43 18.44
C LYS A 119 10.44 -11.04 18.41
N LEU A 120 10.34 -10.42 17.22
CA LEU A 120 9.71 -9.12 17.08
C LEU A 120 8.17 -9.22 17.10
N GLN A 121 7.63 -10.35 16.62
CA GLN A 121 6.20 -10.52 16.35
C GLN A 121 5.65 -9.36 15.49
N ASN A 122 6.43 -8.93 14.50
CA ASN A 122 6.12 -7.78 13.66
C ASN A 122 4.92 -8.06 12.75
N ASN A 123 4.02 -7.10 12.56
CA ASN A 123 2.93 -7.17 11.60
C ASN A 123 3.28 -6.53 10.26
N PHE A 124 4.23 -5.59 10.25
CA PHE A 124 4.61 -4.81 9.09
C PHE A 124 6.12 -4.67 8.96
N VAL A 125 6.57 -4.56 7.72
CA VAL A 125 7.86 -3.94 7.39
C VAL A 125 7.58 -2.93 6.30
N PHE A 126 7.94 -1.68 6.51
CA PHE A 126 7.66 -0.59 5.58
C PHE A 126 8.96 -0.07 4.98
N PHE A 127 8.98 0.07 3.65
CA PHE A 127 10.04 0.72 2.91
C PHE A 127 9.46 1.77 1.98
N ASP A 128 9.89 3.01 2.17
CA ASP A 128 9.79 4.05 1.16
C ASP A 128 10.89 3.81 0.11
N LEU A 129 10.48 3.82 -1.15
CA LEU A 129 11.33 3.60 -2.31
C LEU A 129 11.37 4.86 -3.16
N GLN A 130 12.23 4.84 -4.17
CA GLN A 130 12.33 5.95 -5.12
C GLN A 130 11.05 6.08 -5.95
N ASP A 131 10.86 7.25 -6.57
CA ASP A 131 9.77 7.55 -7.50
C ASP A 131 8.35 7.46 -6.89
N GLY A 132 8.23 7.53 -5.56
CA GLY A 132 6.96 7.43 -4.82
C GLY A 132 6.40 6.01 -4.76
N LEU A 133 7.26 5.00 -4.98
CA LEU A 133 6.94 3.60 -4.72
C LEU A 133 7.09 3.31 -3.22
N THR A 134 6.24 2.43 -2.72
CA THR A 134 6.39 1.84 -1.39
C THR A 134 6.43 0.33 -1.52
N ARG A 135 7.25 -0.31 -0.69
CA ARG A 135 7.19 -1.76 -0.47
C ARG A 135 6.82 -2.00 0.98
N VAL A 136 5.70 -2.68 1.19
CA VAL A 136 5.22 -2.99 2.54
C VAL A 136 4.92 -4.47 2.63
N TYR A 137 5.51 -5.11 3.63
CA TYR A 137 5.23 -6.50 3.99
C TYR A 137 4.09 -6.51 5.00
N TYR A 138 3.07 -7.31 4.76
CA TYR A 138 1.88 -7.40 5.62
C TYR A 138 1.74 -8.79 6.19
N ARG A 139 1.71 -8.94 7.52
CA ARG A 139 1.39 -10.23 8.14
C ARG A 139 -0.02 -10.68 7.77
N TYR A 140 -0.94 -9.72 7.66
CA TYR A 140 -2.33 -9.93 7.26
C TYR A 140 -2.64 -9.07 6.03
N LEU A 141 -2.78 -9.71 4.86
CA LEU A 141 -3.01 -9.02 3.58
C LEU A 141 -4.33 -8.21 3.56
N ASP A 142 -5.29 -8.56 4.41
CA ASP A 142 -6.56 -7.83 4.59
C ASP A 142 -6.37 -6.36 5.01
N GLU A 143 -5.27 -6.04 5.68
CA GLU A 143 -4.83 -4.67 5.98
C GLU A 143 -4.65 -3.86 4.68
N PHE A 144 -3.93 -4.42 3.72
CA PHE A 144 -3.70 -3.80 2.43
C PHE A 144 -5.00 -3.58 1.65
N TYR A 145 -5.85 -4.61 1.55
CA TYR A 145 -7.11 -4.50 0.83
C TYR A 145 -8.01 -3.41 1.41
N ARG A 146 -7.98 -3.20 2.73
CA ARG A 146 -8.72 -2.11 3.37
C ARG A 146 -8.17 -0.74 3.01
N ILE A 147 -6.84 -0.55 3.03
CA ILE A 147 -6.18 0.69 2.61
C ILE A 147 -6.51 1.01 1.15
N LEU A 148 -6.42 0.00 0.27
CA LEU A 148 -6.74 0.17 -1.16
C LEU A 148 -8.21 0.51 -1.36
N ALA A 149 -9.13 -0.18 -0.67
CA ALA A 149 -10.56 0.11 -0.73
C ALA A 149 -10.87 1.56 -0.32
N ASP A 150 -10.26 2.03 0.78
CA ASP A 150 -10.42 3.42 1.22
C ASP A 150 -9.86 4.39 0.18
N LYS A 151 -8.68 4.12 -0.37
CA LYS A 151 -8.05 4.98 -1.39
C LYS A 151 -8.92 5.13 -2.64
N ILE A 152 -9.42 4.03 -3.19
CA ILE A 152 -10.27 4.03 -4.39
C ILE A 152 -11.62 4.68 -4.10
N THR A 153 -12.23 4.40 -2.95
CA THR A 153 -13.48 5.01 -2.52
C THR A 153 -13.35 6.53 -2.42
N GLN A 154 -12.25 7.04 -1.84
CA GLN A 154 -12.00 8.48 -1.73
C GLN A 154 -11.79 9.13 -3.10
N SER A 155 -11.08 8.47 -4.02
CA SER A 155 -10.93 8.93 -5.40
C SER A 155 -12.28 9.05 -6.13
N ALA A 156 -13.14 8.02 -6.01
CA ALA A 156 -14.48 8.03 -6.58
C ALA A 156 -15.36 9.12 -5.94
N LEU A 157 -15.30 9.28 -4.62
CA LEU A 157 -15.97 10.36 -3.90
C LEU A 157 -15.52 11.72 -4.44
N GLY A 158 -14.21 11.93 -4.63
CA GLY A 158 -13.67 13.16 -5.22
C GLY A 158 -14.28 13.42 -6.60
N LYS A 159 -14.13 12.47 -7.53
CA LYS A 159 -14.60 12.60 -8.93
C LYS A 159 -16.12 12.82 -9.03
N LEU A 160 -16.93 12.10 -8.25
CA LEU A 160 -18.40 12.24 -8.24
C LEU A 160 -18.89 13.56 -7.63
N ASN A 161 -18.02 14.31 -6.93
CA ASN A 161 -18.33 15.58 -6.31
C ASN A 161 -17.55 16.78 -6.89
N ASP A 162 -16.64 16.57 -7.85
CA ASP A 162 -15.66 17.54 -8.40
C ASP A 162 -16.26 18.75 -9.15
N ARG A 163 -17.58 18.75 -9.41
CA ARG A 163 -18.27 19.81 -10.17
C ARG A 163 -19.49 20.40 -9.45
N ARG A 164 -19.51 20.38 -8.12
CA ARG A 164 -20.65 20.87 -7.35
C ARG A 164 -20.49 22.35 -7.01
N SER A 165 -21.54 23.12 -7.32
CA SER A 165 -21.80 24.38 -6.63
C SER A 165 -21.91 24.12 -5.12
N PHE A 166 -21.34 25.01 -4.31
CA PHE A 166 -21.20 24.91 -2.84
C PHE A 166 -22.49 24.59 -2.06
N PHE A 167 -23.67 24.65 -2.70
CA PHE A 167 -24.98 24.42 -2.09
C PHE A 167 -25.55 23.00 -2.30
N ARG A 168 -24.89 22.11 -3.05
CA ARG A 168 -25.40 20.74 -3.30
C ARG A 168 -24.84 19.74 -2.28
N LYS A 169 -25.72 19.02 -1.58
CA LYS A 169 -25.36 17.92 -0.66
C LYS A 169 -24.42 16.92 -1.35
N THR A 170 -23.33 16.53 -0.67
CA THR A 170 -22.37 15.52 -1.12
C THR A 170 -23.06 14.19 -1.42
N THR A 171 -22.69 13.53 -2.52
CA THR A 171 -23.15 12.16 -2.77
C THR A 171 -22.19 11.22 -2.04
N PRO A 172 -22.68 10.46 -1.05
CA PRO A 172 -21.87 9.44 -0.42
C PRO A 172 -21.56 8.33 -1.44
N VAL A 173 -20.38 7.76 -1.32
CA VAL A 173 -19.94 6.57 -2.06
C VAL A 173 -19.79 5.47 -1.03
N GLU A 174 -20.44 4.33 -1.25
CA GLU A 174 -20.24 3.16 -0.38
C GLU A 174 -18.79 2.70 -0.47
N LYS A 175 -18.27 2.19 0.65
CA LYS A 175 -16.92 1.66 0.68
C LYS A 175 -16.81 0.48 -0.29
N LEU A 176 -15.72 0.46 -1.07
CA LEU A 176 -15.38 -0.67 -1.93
C LEU A 176 -15.24 -1.95 -1.10
N ASP A 177 -15.91 -3.01 -1.55
CA ASP A 177 -15.90 -4.30 -0.85
C ASP A 177 -14.53 -4.96 -0.95
N LEU A 178 -14.04 -5.46 0.19
CA LEU A 178 -12.80 -6.24 0.25
C LEU A 178 -12.94 -7.57 -0.49
N ALA A 179 -14.14 -8.16 -0.55
CA ALA A 179 -14.37 -9.39 -1.30
C ALA A 179 -14.07 -9.19 -2.79
N LEU A 180 -14.53 -8.07 -3.38
CA LEU A 180 -14.28 -7.72 -4.77
C LEU A 180 -12.79 -7.51 -5.06
N LEU A 181 -12.05 -6.85 -4.14
CA LEU A 181 -10.60 -6.74 -4.26
C LEU A 181 -9.90 -8.10 -4.16
N LYS A 182 -10.36 -8.98 -3.26
CA LYS A 182 -9.79 -10.34 -3.12
C LYS A 182 -10.02 -11.19 -4.36
N GLU A 183 -11.13 -11.02 -5.07
CA GLU A 183 -11.38 -11.68 -6.36
C GLU A 183 -10.37 -11.25 -7.44
N MET A 184 -9.89 -10.00 -7.39
CA MET A 184 -8.87 -9.48 -8.29
C MET A 184 -7.43 -9.91 -7.94
N LYS A 185 -7.23 -10.83 -6.99
CA LYS A 185 -5.89 -11.22 -6.51
C LYS A 185 -4.95 -11.65 -7.64
N ALA A 186 -5.42 -12.40 -8.63
CA ALA A 186 -4.60 -12.84 -9.76
C ALA A 186 -4.06 -11.65 -10.56
N LEU A 187 -4.88 -10.64 -10.83
CA LEU A 187 -4.44 -9.40 -11.49
C LEU A 187 -3.39 -8.67 -10.66
N PHE A 188 -3.56 -8.62 -9.35
CA PHE A 188 -2.56 -8.01 -8.48
C PHE A 188 -1.22 -8.75 -8.46
N GLN A 189 -1.18 -10.07 -8.69
CA GLN A 189 0.06 -10.83 -8.79
C GLN A 189 0.82 -10.54 -10.07
N GLU A 190 0.13 -10.20 -11.16
CA GLU A 190 0.76 -9.77 -12.42
C GLU A 190 1.17 -8.28 -12.37
N GLY A 191 0.46 -7.48 -11.57
CA GLY A 191 0.67 -6.04 -11.44
C GLY A 191 -0.32 -5.24 -12.27
N ILE A 192 -1.03 -4.31 -11.63
CA ILE A 192 -2.04 -3.48 -12.28
C ILE A 192 -1.99 -2.01 -11.88
N ILE A 193 -2.52 -1.17 -12.75
CA ILE A 193 -2.75 0.26 -12.53
C ILE A 193 -4.24 0.55 -12.56
N PHE A 194 -4.78 1.10 -11.46
CA PHE A 194 -6.03 1.84 -11.46
C PHE A 194 -5.79 3.25 -12.02
N CYS A 195 -6.37 3.55 -13.18
CA CYS A 195 -6.14 4.80 -13.91
C CYS A 195 -7.11 5.91 -13.47
N LEU A 196 -6.77 6.63 -12.41
CA LEU A 196 -7.60 7.73 -11.88
C LEU A 196 -7.71 8.93 -12.83
N LYS A 197 -6.70 9.16 -13.69
CA LYS A 197 -6.75 10.22 -14.71
C LYS A 197 -7.85 9.96 -15.75
N ASN A 198 -8.03 8.70 -16.17
CA ASN A 198 -9.00 8.30 -17.20
C ASN A 198 -10.32 7.82 -16.61
N SER A 199 -10.52 7.96 -15.28
CA SER A 199 -11.80 7.64 -14.67
C SER A 199 -12.89 8.60 -15.17
N GLU A 200 -14.06 8.07 -15.50
CA GLU A 200 -15.16 8.84 -16.05
C GLU A 200 -16.48 8.60 -15.30
N ILE A 201 -17.46 9.46 -15.57
CA ILE A 201 -18.82 9.30 -15.06
C ILE A 201 -19.76 9.16 -16.25
N VAL A 202 -20.20 7.94 -16.51
CA VAL A 202 -21.10 7.59 -17.61
C VAL A 202 -22.40 7.07 -17.02
N ASN A 203 -23.55 7.57 -17.48
CA ASN A 203 -24.87 7.10 -17.04
C ASN A 203 -25.09 7.06 -15.50
N LYS A 204 -24.46 8.00 -14.76
CA LYS A 204 -24.46 8.09 -13.29
C LYS A 204 -23.63 7.00 -12.58
N GLU A 205 -22.81 6.27 -13.30
CA GLU A 205 -21.84 5.33 -12.75
C GLU A 205 -20.46 5.96 -12.81
N PHE A 206 -19.61 5.64 -11.84
CA PHE A 206 -18.19 5.98 -11.88
C PHE A 206 -17.42 4.79 -12.43
N HIS A 207 -16.69 5.00 -13.52
CA HIS A 207 -15.93 3.98 -14.23
C HIS A 207 -14.43 4.24 -14.00
N LEU A 208 -13.72 3.23 -13.50
CA LEU A 208 -12.30 3.29 -13.22
C LEU A 208 -11.55 2.19 -14.00
N PRO A 209 -10.90 2.55 -15.12
CA PRO A 209 -10.15 1.61 -15.92
C PRO A 209 -8.96 1.00 -15.16
N ILE A 210 -8.71 -0.28 -15.40
CA ILE A 210 -7.62 -1.07 -14.81
C ILE A 210 -6.75 -1.63 -15.94
N TYR A 211 -5.47 -1.28 -15.92
CA TYR A 211 -4.50 -1.71 -16.91
C TYR A 211 -3.48 -2.69 -16.32
N LEU A 212 -3.16 -3.75 -17.05
CA LEU A 212 -2.10 -4.69 -16.71
C LEU A 212 -0.73 -4.09 -16.99
N VAL A 213 0.09 -4.01 -15.95
CA VAL A 213 1.45 -3.48 -16.01
C VAL A 213 2.32 -4.26 -15.03
N GLU A 214 3.20 -5.11 -15.54
CA GLU A 214 4.17 -5.83 -14.72
C GLU A 214 5.12 -4.87 -13.97
N GLU A 215 5.64 -5.32 -12.82
CA GLU A 215 6.63 -4.57 -12.03
C GLU A 215 7.82 -4.11 -12.87
N SER A 216 8.35 -5.00 -13.71
CA SER A 216 9.50 -4.74 -14.58
C SER A 216 9.25 -3.61 -15.60
N GLY A 217 8.00 -3.50 -16.08
CA GLY A 217 7.56 -2.53 -17.08
C GLY A 217 7.11 -1.20 -16.51
N LEU A 218 6.86 -1.10 -15.19
CA LEU A 218 6.20 0.05 -14.58
C LEU A 218 6.80 1.41 -14.95
N ARG A 219 8.14 1.56 -14.84
CA ARG A 219 8.82 2.82 -15.16
C ARG A 219 8.63 3.22 -16.63
N GLN A 220 8.72 2.25 -17.52
CA GLN A 220 8.53 2.46 -18.95
C GLN A 220 7.06 2.81 -19.25
N SER A 221 6.11 2.08 -18.69
CA SER A 221 4.68 2.32 -18.88
C SER A 221 4.24 3.68 -18.36
N VAL A 222 4.78 4.15 -17.23
CA VAL A 222 4.52 5.53 -16.75
C VAL A 222 5.08 6.59 -17.71
N THR A 223 6.23 6.32 -18.33
CA THR A 223 6.89 7.27 -19.24
C THR A 223 6.26 7.30 -20.63
N LEU A 224 5.91 6.12 -21.17
CA LEU A 224 5.42 5.94 -22.55
C LEU A 224 3.89 5.88 -22.66
N GLY A 225 3.17 5.80 -21.54
CA GLY A 225 1.73 5.59 -21.48
C GLY A 225 1.39 4.14 -21.15
N TYR A 226 0.65 3.96 -20.05
CA TYR A 226 0.11 2.69 -19.58
C TYR A 226 -1.36 2.49 -19.97
N ASP A 227 -2.00 3.54 -20.50
CA ASP A 227 -3.41 3.58 -20.84
C ASP A 227 -3.70 3.15 -22.28
N LYS A 228 -2.96 2.13 -22.75
CA LYS A 228 -3.15 1.58 -24.08
C LYS A 228 -4.28 0.54 -24.07
N PRO A 229 -5.11 0.47 -25.12
CA PRO A 229 -6.24 -0.48 -25.17
C PRO A 229 -5.84 -1.94 -24.93
N GLU A 230 -4.68 -2.36 -25.44
CA GLU A 230 -4.18 -3.73 -25.26
C GLU A 230 -3.77 -4.08 -23.82
N MET A 231 -3.58 -3.08 -22.97
CA MET A 231 -3.28 -3.27 -21.54
C MET A 231 -4.54 -3.23 -20.68
N LEU A 232 -5.69 -2.82 -21.22
CA LEU A 232 -6.94 -2.75 -20.46
C LEU A 232 -7.44 -4.17 -20.18
N VAL A 233 -7.59 -4.52 -18.90
CA VAL A 233 -8.01 -5.87 -18.47
C VAL A 233 -9.33 -5.86 -17.71
N ALA A 234 -9.69 -4.74 -17.11
CA ALA A 234 -10.95 -4.59 -16.40
C ALA A 234 -11.33 -3.12 -16.22
N THR A 235 -12.58 -2.89 -15.85
CA THR A 235 -13.08 -1.61 -15.36
C THR A 235 -13.79 -1.84 -14.03
N LEU A 236 -13.35 -1.14 -12.98
CA LEU A 236 -14.03 -1.12 -11.69
C LEU A 236 -15.11 -0.04 -11.72
N ILE A 237 -16.35 -0.44 -11.45
CA ILE A 237 -17.51 0.41 -11.64
C ILE A 237 -18.24 0.60 -10.30
N TYR A 238 -18.62 1.84 -9.99
CA TYR A 238 -19.53 2.15 -8.92
C TYR A 238 -20.88 2.63 -9.48
N ASN A 239 -21.92 1.82 -9.29
CA ASN A 239 -23.28 2.18 -9.67
C ASN A 239 -23.93 3.02 -8.55
N LYS A 240 -24.23 4.28 -8.85
CA LYS A 240 -24.81 5.22 -7.89
C LYS A 240 -26.27 4.90 -7.50
N ALA A 241 -27.05 4.33 -8.41
CA ALA A 241 -28.45 4.01 -8.16
C ALA A 241 -28.56 2.82 -7.21
N GLU A 242 -27.72 1.82 -7.44
CA GLU A 242 -27.66 0.59 -6.65
C GLU A 242 -26.81 0.73 -5.38
N ARG A 243 -25.90 1.72 -5.35
CA ARG A 243 -24.88 1.93 -4.31
C ARG A 243 -23.95 0.71 -4.15
N ARG A 244 -23.51 0.15 -5.27
CA ARG A 244 -22.70 -1.07 -5.31
C ARG A 244 -21.49 -0.89 -6.20
N TRP A 245 -20.44 -1.61 -5.86
CA TRP A 245 -19.28 -1.79 -6.70
C TRP A 245 -19.38 -3.12 -7.45
N HIS A 246 -18.93 -3.13 -8.69
CA HIS A 246 -18.72 -4.35 -9.47
C HIS A 246 -17.53 -4.17 -10.39
N VAL A 247 -16.99 -5.27 -10.92
CA VAL A 247 -15.91 -5.28 -11.90
C VAL A 247 -16.43 -5.87 -13.20
N GLU A 248 -16.18 -5.17 -14.30
CA GLU A 248 -16.36 -5.70 -15.64
C GLU A 248 -14.97 -6.04 -16.20
N TYR A 249 -14.75 -7.30 -16.56
CA TYR A 249 -13.50 -7.75 -17.16
C TYR A 249 -13.59 -7.61 -18.68
N GLU A 250 -12.49 -7.24 -19.32
CA GLU A 250 -12.42 -7.22 -20.78
C GLU A 250 -12.38 -8.66 -21.32
N ASP A 251 -13.14 -8.95 -22.38
CA ASP A 251 -13.29 -10.27 -23.03
C ASP A 251 -12.03 -10.76 -23.78
N ASN A 252 -10.84 -10.26 -23.43
CA ASN A 252 -9.59 -10.74 -23.99
C ASN A 252 -9.12 -11.97 -23.21
N ASP A 253 -9.49 -13.18 -23.66
CA ASP A 253 -8.84 -14.53 -23.59
C ASP A 253 -7.73 -14.84 -22.54
N LEU A 254 -7.59 -14.08 -21.45
CA LEU A 254 -6.57 -14.18 -20.41
C LEU A 254 -7.17 -14.58 -19.05
N LEU A 255 -8.49 -14.71 -18.98
CA LEU A 255 -9.12 -15.48 -17.93
C LEU A 255 -8.93 -16.97 -18.27
N PHE A 256 -8.41 -17.73 -17.32
CA PHE A 256 -8.34 -19.20 -17.29
C PHE A 256 -7.11 -19.87 -17.93
N MET A 257 -5.93 -19.73 -17.30
CA MET A 257 -5.11 -20.93 -17.05
C MET A 257 -5.51 -21.47 -15.66
N PRO A 258 -6.15 -22.65 -15.57
CA PRO A 258 -6.53 -23.23 -14.29
C PRO A 258 -5.38 -24.02 -13.64
N ASN A 259 -5.38 -23.93 -12.30
CA ASN A 259 -4.69 -24.70 -11.25
C ASN A 259 -3.37 -24.15 -10.70
#